data_AF-A0A1Y2JCN1-F1
#
_entry.id   AF-A0A1Y2JCN1-F1
#
_cell.length_a   1.000
_cell.length_b   1.000
_cell.length_c   1.000
_cell.angle_alpha   90.00
_cell.angle_beta   90.00
_cell.angle_gamma   90.00
#
_symmetry.space_group_name_H-M   'P 1'
#
loop_
_entity.id
_entity.type
_entity.pdbx_description
1 polymer ?
#
loop_
_entity_poly.entity_id
_entity_poly.type
_entity_poly.pdbx_seq_one_letter_code
_entity_poly.pdbx_strand_id
1 'polypeptide(L)'
;MRYLILLLTLLATAARADDAKPFNPSDYPPGVQQALRYANEECDSQDGGLVTFAPDTVRKIDLTGDGREDYIVDFRDTKCGERETTYCGTGGCVMNVLVTLPDGSVRPVFDGYVRSYKIVPPPMKRGAARTIRFDPHGSYCGGFGAQACWKEKAITATPFAFRQP
;
A
#
# COMPACT_ATOMS: atom_id res chain seq x y z
N MET A 1 -28.41 14.89 -61.77
CA MET A 1 -27.08 15.25 -61.21
C MET A 1 -27.33 15.98 -59.89
N ARG A 2 -27.09 15.35 -58.73
CA ARG A 2 -25.84 15.42 -57.93
C ARG A 2 -25.68 16.84 -57.34
N TYR A 3 -25.68 17.14 -56.04
CA TYR A 3 -25.20 16.42 -54.84
C TYR A 3 -25.87 16.98 -53.57
N LEU A 4 -26.24 16.11 -52.63
CA LEU A 4 -26.58 16.47 -51.25
C LEU A 4 -25.33 16.22 -50.39
N ILE A 5 -24.69 17.28 -49.86
CA ILE A 5 -23.50 17.18 -49.01
C ILE A 5 -23.99 17.09 -47.56
N LEU A 6 -23.90 15.88 -46.97
CA LEU A 6 -24.05 15.64 -45.54
C LEU A 6 -22.71 15.96 -44.86
N LEU A 7 -22.67 17.04 -44.08
CA LEU A 7 -21.54 17.36 -43.18
C LEU A 7 -21.65 16.48 -41.93
N LEU A 8 -20.79 15.45 -41.83
CA LEU A 8 -20.52 14.75 -40.57
C LEU A 8 -19.65 15.65 -39.69
N THR A 9 -20.19 16.15 -38.59
CA THR A 9 -19.42 16.78 -37.53
C THR A 9 -18.76 15.70 -36.65
N LEU A 10 -17.44 15.55 -36.76
CA LEU A 10 -16.66 14.77 -35.79
C LEU A 10 -16.63 15.50 -34.45
N LEU A 11 -17.40 15.03 -33.47
CA LEU A 11 -17.23 15.40 -32.07
C LEU A 11 -15.96 14.72 -31.55
N ALA A 12 -14.85 15.45 -31.51
CA ALA A 12 -13.65 15.02 -30.81
C ALA A 12 -13.92 15.06 -29.29
N THR A 13 -14.19 13.90 -28.69
CA THR A 13 -14.14 13.74 -27.24
C THR A 13 -12.69 13.88 -26.80
N ALA A 14 -12.32 15.06 -26.32
CA ALA A 14 -11.08 15.25 -25.58
C ALA A 14 -11.18 14.40 -24.30
N ALA A 15 -10.51 13.25 -24.28
CA ALA A 15 -10.27 12.52 -23.05
C ALA A 15 -9.50 13.47 -22.12
N ARG A 16 -10.15 13.92 -21.04
CA ARG A 16 -9.43 14.59 -19.97
C ARG A 16 -8.52 13.54 -19.37
N ALA A 17 -7.21 13.74 -19.50
CA ALA A 17 -6.28 13.11 -18.60
C ALA A 17 -6.73 13.53 -17.20
N ASP A 18 -7.21 12.58 -16.41
CA ASP A 18 -7.39 12.82 -14.98
C ASP A 18 -6.00 13.17 -14.46
N ASP A 19 -5.78 14.44 -14.14
CA ASP A 19 -4.61 14.90 -13.40
C ASP A 19 -4.69 14.25 -12.02
N ALA A 20 -4.21 13.01 -11.92
CA ALA A 20 -4.09 12.31 -10.65
C ALA A 20 -3.22 13.19 -9.76
N LYS A 21 -3.81 13.68 -8.67
CA LYS A 21 -3.11 14.50 -7.68
C LYS A 21 -1.78 13.80 -7.34
N PRO A 22 -0.63 14.49 -7.46
CA PRO A 22 0.65 13.91 -7.08
C PRO A 22 0.61 13.41 -5.64
N PHE A 23 1.23 12.26 -5.39
CA PHE A 23 1.32 11.72 -4.04
C PHE A 23 2.07 12.71 -3.14
N ASN A 24 1.46 13.07 -2.01
CA ASN A 24 2.07 13.96 -1.03
C ASN A 24 1.94 13.36 0.38
N PRO A 25 3.05 13.01 1.07
CA PRO A 25 3.03 12.50 2.44
C PRO A 25 2.23 13.36 3.42
N SER A 26 2.25 14.69 3.25
CA SER A 26 1.55 15.64 4.12
C SER A 26 0.03 15.54 4.06
N ASP A 27 -0.53 14.82 3.07
CA ASP A 27 -1.97 14.56 2.96
C ASP A 27 -2.48 13.49 3.94
N TYR A 28 -1.59 12.82 4.67
CA TYR A 28 -1.91 11.70 5.57
C TYR A 28 -1.72 12.07 7.05
N PRO A 29 -2.34 11.34 8.00
CA PRO A 29 -2.16 11.60 9.43
C PRO A 29 -0.70 11.42 9.90
N PRO A 30 -0.30 12.02 11.05
CA PRO A 30 1.07 11.98 11.54
C PRO A 30 1.69 10.58 11.66
N GLY A 31 0.90 9.56 12.03
CA GLY A 31 1.38 8.18 12.10
C GLY A 31 1.77 7.60 10.74
N VAL A 32 1.03 7.93 9.67
CA VAL A 32 1.36 7.53 8.29
C VAL A 32 2.54 8.33 7.77
N GLN A 33 2.61 9.63 8.07
CA GLN A 33 3.78 10.44 7.74
C GLN A 33 5.06 9.89 8.37
N GLN A 34 5.00 9.40 9.62
CA GLN A 34 6.12 8.73 10.27
C GLN A 34 6.52 7.44 9.56
N ALA A 35 5.55 6.63 9.09
CA ALA A 35 5.87 5.45 8.29
C ALA A 35 6.54 5.83 6.97
N LEU A 36 6.04 6.84 6.25
CA LEU A 36 6.63 7.32 4.99
C LEU A 36 8.04 7.90 5.15
N ARG A 37 8.40 8.42 6.34
CA ARG A 37 9.76 8.91 6.62
C ARG A 37 10.81 7.82 6.51
N TYR A 38 10.47 6.56 6.78
CA TYR A 38 11.37 5.42 6.61
C TYR A 38 12.04 5.41 5.24
N ALA A 39 11.30 5.72 4.17
CA ALA A 39 11.87 5.70 2.83
C ALA A 39 12.99 6.73 2.65
N ASN A 40 12.83 7.93 3.20
CA ASN A 40 13.88 8.96 3.14
C ASN A 40 15.08 8.54 3.99
N GLU A 41 14.85 8.10 5.23
CA GLU A 41 15.90 7.68 6.15
C GLU A 41 16.75 6.53 5.57
N GLU A 42 16.08 5.51 5.01
CA GLU A 42 16.74 4.36 4.40
C GLU A 42 17.50 4.75 3.12
N CYS A 43 16.88 5.57 2.25
CA CYS A 43 17.53 6.02 1.02
C CYS A 43 18.76 6.89 1.31
N ASP A 44 18.65 7.84 2.23
CA ASP A 44 19.75 8.72 2.64
C ASP A 44 20.89 7.91 3.27
N SER A 45 20.59 6.88 4.07
CA SER A 45 21.60 6.02 4.71
C SER A 45 22.48 5.26 3.71
N GLN A 46 22.04 5.12 2.46
CA GLN A 46 22.73 4.40 1.38
C GLN A 46 23.31 5.35 0.32
N ASP A 47 23.53 6.63 0.68
CA ASP A 47 23.93 7.70 -0.23
C ASP A 47 23.07 7.71 -1.50
N GLY A 48 21.76 7.62 -1.26
CA GLY A 48 20.73 7.53 -2.28
C GLY A 48 20.43 8.86 -2.99
N GLY A 49 19.44 8.81 -3.88
CA GLY A 49 18.91 9.98 -4.56
C GLY A 49 17.60 10.46 -3.94
N LEU A 50 16.84 11.25 -4.70
CA LEU A 50 15.51 11.68 -4.28
C LEU A 50 14.57 10.48 -4.15
N VAL A 51 13.83 10.40 -3.04
CA VAL A 51 12.76 9.41 -2.87
C VAL A 51 11.55 9.80 -3.73
N THR A 52 11.05 8.84 -4.50
CA THR A 52 9.80 8.99 -5.27
C THR A 52 8.81 7.92 -4.85
N PHE A 53 7.61 8.35 -4.45
CA PHE A 53 6.51 7.46 -4.08
C PHE A 53 5.58 7.21 -5.27
N ALA A 54 5.14 5.96 -5.44
CA ALA A 54 4.06 5.65 -6.36
C ALA A 54 2.71 6.19 -5.84
N PRO A 55 1.73 6.50 -6.71
CA PRO A 55 0.43 7.01 -6.29
C PRO A 55 -0.31 6.13 -5.28
N ASP A 56 -0.10 4.82 -5.33
CA ASP A 56 -0.72 3.80 -4.48
C ASP A 56 0.16 3.34 -3.31
N THR A 57 1.28 4.04 -3.03
CA THR A 57 2.14 3.79 -1.86
C THR A 57 1.33 3.73 -0.56
N VAL A 58 0.26 4.53 -0.46
CA VAL A 58 -0.67 4.46 0.68
C VAL A 58 -2.07 4.12 0.20
N ARG A 59 -2.59 2.99 0.68
CA ARG A 59 -3.98 2.60 0.49
C ARG A 59 -4.81 2.92 1.74
N LYS A 60 -5.86 3.72 1.56
CA LYS A 60 -6.85 4.03 2.59
C LYS A 60 -8.01 3.03 2.54
N ILE A 61 -8.30 2.37 3.64
CA ILE A 61 -9.41 1.41 3.77
C ILE A 61 -9.71 1.16 5.24
N ASP A 62 -10.99 1.09 5.62
CA ASP A 62 -11.39 0.60 6.95
C ASP A 62 -10.96 -0.87 7.10
N LEU A 63 -9.98 -1.19 7.93
CA LEU A 63 -9.48 -2.56 8.14
C LEU A 63 -10.08 -3.18 9.39
N THR A 64 -10.32 -2.39 10.43
CA THR A 64 -10.86 -2.85 11.73
C THR A 64 -12.37 -3.06 11.71
N GLY A 65 -13.08 -2.48 10.75
CA GLY A 65 -14.55 -2.54 10.63
C GLY A 65 -15.27 -1.50 11.51
N ASP A 66 -14.56 -0.53 12.07
CA ASP A 66 -15.12 0.50 12.96
C ASP A 66 -15.55 1.78 12.23
N GLY A 67 -15.38 1.81 10.91
CA GLY A 67 -15.79 2.92 10.05
C GLY A 67 -14.78 4.05 9.93
N ARG A 68 -13.60 3.96 10.54
CA ARG A 68 -12.48 4.89 10.33
C ARG A 68 -11.59 4.38 9.19
N GLU A 69 -10.91 5.30 8.51
CA GLU A 69 -9.91 4.93 7.52
C GLU A 69 -8.66 4.38 8.22
N ASP A 70 -8.24 3.18 7.86
CA ASP A 70 -6.94 2.63 8.19
C ASP A 70 -6.03 2.66 6.95
N TYR A 71 -4.75 2.35 7.12
CA TYR A 71 -3.73 2.58 6.11
C TYR A 71 -2.86 1.35 5.90
N ILE A 72 -2.61 1.04 4.63
CA ILE A 72 -1.51 0.18 4.22
C ILE A 72 -0.48 1.07 3.54
N VAL A 73 0.75 1.06 4.04
CA VAL A 73 1.90 1.72 3.39
C VAL A 73 2.74 0.61 2.78
N ASP A 74 2.92 0.63 1.46
CA ASP A 74 3.63 -0.40 0.71
C ASP A 74 4.72 0.23 -0.16
N PHE A 75 5.96 -0.09 0.14
CA PHE A 75 7.12 0.54 -0.51
C PHE A 75 7.57 -0.17 -1.79
N ARG A 76 6.82 -1.16 -2.30
CA ARG A 76 7.23 -1.96 -3.48
C ARG A 76 7.58 -1.15 -4.73
N ASP A 77 6.90 -0.03 -4.94
CA ASP A 77 7.06 0.83 -6.10
C ASP A 77 7.70 2.19 -5.70
N THR A 78 8.25 2.27 -4.49
CA THR A 78 9.00 3.43 -4.02
C THR A 78 10.42 3.36 -4.55
N LYS A 79 10.94 4.47 -5.08
CA LYS A 79 12.29 4.57 -5.62
C LYS A 79 13.19 5.41 -4.74
N CYS A 80 14.48 5.09 -4.74
CA CYS A 80 15.55 5.86 -4.13
C CYS A 80 16.50 6.34 -5.24
N GLY A 81 16.27 7.53 -5.78
CA GLY A 81 16.78 7.91 -7.10
C GLY A 81 16.28 6.94 -8.17
N GLU A 82 17.20 6.36 -8.94
CA GLU A 82 16.88 5.33 -9.95
C GLU A 82 16.82 3.90 -9.38
N ARG A 83 17.09 3.71 -8.09
CA ARG A 83 17.09 2.37 -7.45
C ARG A 83 15.67 1.96 -7.07
N GLU A 84 15.19 0.87 -7.65
CA GLU A 84 13.83 0.34 -7.40
C GLU A 84 13.79 -0.69 -6.26
N THR A 85 14.91 -1.33 -5.94
CA THR A 85 14.93 -2.45 -4.99
C THR A 85 15.38 -2.07 -3.58
N THR A 86 15.60 -0.78 -3.29
CA THR A 86 16.13 -0.30 -2.01
C THR A 86 15.31 -0.77 -0.81
N TYR A 87 13.98 -0.82 -0.94
CA TYR A 87 13.06 -1.18 0.13
C TYR A 87 12.63 -2.65 0.09
N CYS A 88 13.32 -3.47 -0.70
CA CYS A 88 12.93 -4.84 -1.00
C CYS A 88 14.11 -5.81 -0.81
N GLY A 89 13.78 -7.04 -0.42
CA GLY A 89 14.71 -8.16 -0.30
C GLY A 89 14.04 -9.48 -0.68
N THR A 90 14.64 -10.60 -0.27
CA THR A 90 14.09 -11.94 -0.56
C THR A 90 12.72 -12.19 0.05
N GLY A 91 12.39 -11.48 1.14
CA GLY A 91 11.10 -11.53 1.82
C GLY A 91 10.02 -10.65 1.22
N GLY A 92 10.32 -9.95 0.12
CA GLY A 92 9.44 -8.94 -0.47
C GLY A 92 9.87 -7.53 -0.07
N CYS A 93 8.92 -6.61 -0.07
CA CYS A 93 9.18 -5.18 0.22
C CYS A 93 8.63 -4.80 1.58
N VAL A 94 9.17 -3.73 2.16
CA VAL A 94 8.66 -3.19 3.43
C VAL A 94 7.19 -2.79 3.27
N MET A 95 6.38 -3.23 4.22
CA MET A 95 4.95 -2.95 4.28
C MET A 95 4.56 -2.67 5.73
N ASN A 96 3.83 -1.56 5.95
CA ASN A 96 3.20 -1.26 7.22
C ASN A 96 1.68 -1.37 7.11
N VAL A 97 1.05 -1.89 8.16
CA VAL A 97 -0.39 -1.72 8.39
C VAL A 97 -0.55 -0.81 9.60
N LEU A 98 -1.24 0.31 9.41
CA LEU A 98 -1.55 1.27 10.45
C LEU A 98 -3.06 1.39 10.62
N VAL A 99 -3.50 1.56 11.86
CA VAL A 99 -4.92 1.66 12.22
C VAL A 99 -5.21 2.95 12.95
N THR A 100 -6.39 3.49 12.71
CA THR A 100 -6.90 4.71 13.37
C THR A 100 -7.66 4.34 14.64
N LEU A 101 -7.17 4.79 15.78
CA LEU A 101 -7.77 4.59 17.09
C LEU A 101 -8.99 5.50 17.30
N PRO A 102 -9.85 5.22 18.31
CA PRO A 102 -11.03 6.05 18.60
C PRO A 102 -10.72 7.52 18.93
N ASP A 103 -9.51 7.81 19.41
CA ASP A 103 -9.05 9.17 19.70
C ASP A 103 -8.50 9.92 18.47
N GLY A 104 -8.55 9.29 17.28
CA GLY A 104 -8.05 9.82 16.02
C GLY A 104 -6.54 9.63 15.80
N SER A 105 -5.81 9.09 16.76
CA SER A 105 -4.40 8.76 16.57
C SER A 105 -4.24 7.55 15.64
N VAL A 106 -3.16 7.54 14.85
CA VAL A 106 -2.84 6.46 13.92
C VAL A 106 -1.58 5.75 14.39
N ARG A 107 -1.64 4.42 14.52
CA ARG A 107 -0.49 3.61 14.97
C ARG A 107 -0.20 2.43 14.06
N PRO A 108 1.07 1.99 13.93
CA PRO A 108 1.39 0.73 13.29
C PRO A 108 0.89 -0.45 14.12
N VAL A 109 0.34 -1.45 13.43
CA VAL A 109 -0.01 -2.77 13.99
C VAL A 109 0.71 -3.92 13.31
N PHE A 110 1.30 -3.66 12.14
CA PHE A 110 2.21 -4.58 11.46
C PHE A 110 3.31 -3.77 10.79
N ASP A 111 4.51 -4.34 10.82
CA ASP A 111 5.69 -3.88 10.11
C ASP A 111 6.50 -5.12 9.70
N GLY A 112 6.87 -5.20 8.42
CA GLY A 112 7.68 -6.30 7.92
C GLY A 112 7.79 -6.36 6.41
N TYR A 113 8.55 -7.34 5.94
CA TYR A 113 8.74 -7.63 4.53
C TYR A 113 7.66 -8.58 4.01
N VAL A 114 6.98 -8.15 2.95
CA VAL A 114 5.86 -8.88 2.34
C VAL A 114 6.03 -8.86 0.82
N ARG A 115 5.96 -10.05 0.19
CA ARG A 115 6.05 -10.18 -1.27
C ARG A 115 4.76 -9.80 -1.96
N SER A 116 3.64 -10.21 -1.37
CA SER A 116 2.31 -9.87 -1.83
C SER A 116 1.32 -9.93 -0.68
N TYR A 117 0.22 -9.20 -0.80
CA TYR A 117 -0.89 -9.30 0.14
C TYR A 117 -2.22 -9.24 -0.60
N LYS A 118 -3.25 -9.79 0.03
CA LYS A 118 -4.63 -9.71 -0.42
C LYS A 118 -5.53 -9.37 0.75
N ILE A 119 -6.26 -8.27 0.63
CA ILE A 119 -7.38 -7.97 1.54
C ILE A 119 -8.51 -8.92 1.17
N VAL A 120 -8.83 -9.83 2.09
CA VAL A 120 -9.94 -10.75 1.94
C VAL A 120 -11.24 -9.97 2.12
N PRO A 121 -12.27 -10.18 1.28
CA PRO A 121 -13.57 -9.54 1.46
C PRO A 121 -14.08 -9.73 2.90
N PRO A 122 -14.66 -8.69 3.52
CA PRO A 122 -15.17 -8.80 4.87
C PRO A 122 -16.24 -9.89 4.93
N PRO A 123 -16.39 -10.59 6.08
CA PRO A 123 -17.56 -11.43 6.32
C PRO A 123 -18.85 -10.67 6.04
N MET A 124 -19.95 -11.34 5.68
CA MET A 124 -21.25 -10.69 5.44
C MET A 124 -21.76 -9.85 6.63
N LYS A 125 -21.16 -10.02 7.81
CA LYS A 125 -21.42 -9.22 9.00
C LYS A 125 -20.83 -7.80 8.85
N ARG A 126 -21.71 -6.80 8.84
CA ARG A 126 -21.34 -5.39 8.91
C ARG A 126 -20.46 -5.09 10.13
N GLY A 127 -19.38 -4.35 9.91
CA GLY A 127 -18.45 -3.93 10.96
C GLY A 127 -17.48 -5.01 11.45
N ALA A 128 -17.37 -6.13 10.73
CA ALA A 128 -16.32 -7.12 11.00
C ALA A 128 -14.97 -6.62 10.47
N ALA A 129 -13.92 -6.85 11.26
CA ALA A 129 -12.54 -6.64 10.82
C ALA A 129 -12.23 -7.42 9.54
N ARG A 130 -11.51 -6.76 8.62
CA ARG A 130 -11.00 -7.38 7.40
C ARG A 130 -9.82 -8.28 7.73
N THR A 131 -9.75 -9.40 7.02
CA THR A 131 -8.58 -10.27 7.07
C THR A 131 -7.65 -9.91 5.93
N ILE A 132 -6.36 -9.80 6.20
CA ILE A 132 -5.33 -9.71 5.17
C ILE A 132 -4.60 -11.05 5.11
N ARG A 133 -4.47 -11.60 3.90
CA ARG A 133 -3.57 -12.70 3.59
C ARG A 133 -2.24 -12.09 3.13
N PHE A 134 -1.16 -12.47 3.79
CA PHE A 134 0.20 -12.02 3.52
C PHE A 134 1.02 -13.18 2.94
N ASP A 135 1.94 -12.85 2.04
CA ASP A 135 3.02 -13.71 1.54
C ASP A 135 4.39 -13.19 2.03
N PRO A 136 4.76 -13.41 3.30
CA PRO A 136 6.10 -13.08 3.79
C PRO A 136 7.18 -14.03 3.25
N HIS A 137 8.41 -13.85 3.72
CA HIS A 137 9.53 -14.77 3.45
C HIS A 137 9.20 -16.23 3.80
N GLY A 138 9.72 -17.18 3.03
CA GLY A 138 9.43 -18.61 3.20
C GLY A 138 9.72 -19.17 4.59
N SER A 139 10.67 -18.60 5.32
CA SER A 139 11.05 -19.04 6.67
C SER A 139 9.96 -18.87 7.72
N TYR A 140 8.98 -17.97 7.51
CA TYR A 140 7.81 -17.89 8.39
C TYR A 140 6.89 -19.13 8.32
N CYS A 141 7.12 -20.00 7.34
CA CYS A 141 6.43 -21.27 7.15
C CYS A 141 7.38 -22.48 7.20
N GLY A 142 8.62 -22.31 7.69
CA GLY A 142 9.63 -23.38 7.74
C GLY A 142 10.38 -23.61 6.42
N GLY A 143 10.17 -22.76 5.43
CA GLY A 143 10.91 -22.76 4.17
C GLY A 143 12.07 -21.75 4.15
N PHE A 144 12.43 -21.29 2.96
CA PHE A 144 13.52 -20.34 2.72
C PHE A 144 13.22 -19.40 1.54
N GLY A 145 13.89 -18.26 1.50
CA GLY A 145 13.85 -17.31 0.39
C GLY A 145 12.41 -16.94 -0.03
N ALA A 146 12.19 -17.01 -1.35
CA ALA A 146 10.94 -16.72 -2.02
C ALA A 146 10.01 -17.96 -2.15
N GLN A 147 10.17 -18.99 -1.32
CA GLN A 147 9.15 -20.03 -1.23
C GLN A 147 7.83 -19.43 -0.70
N ALA A 148 6.70 -19.84 -1.28
CA ALA A 148 5.40 -19.33 -0.89
C ALA A 148 5.13 -19.60 0.60
N CYS A 149 4.69 -18.58 1.32
CA CYS A 149 4.32 -18.71 2.73
C CYS A 149 3.07 -17.90 2.98
N TRP A 150 1.93 -18.54 3.23
CA TRP A 150 0.69 -17.81 3.46
C TRP A 150 0.42 -17.67 4.95
N LYS A 151 0.21 -16.42 5.40
CA LYS A 151 -0.28 -16.10 6.74
C LYS A 151 -1.51 -15.22 6.64
N GLU A 152 -2.48 -15.45 7.51
CA GLU A 152 -3.69 -14.63 7.56
C GLU A 152 -3.82 -13.94 8.92
N LYS A 153 -4.30 -12.69 8.89
CA LYS A 153 -4.57 -11.94 10.11
C LYS A 153 -5.80 -11.06 9.93
N ALA A 154 -6.77 -11.23 10.82
CA ALA A 154 -7.81 -10.21 11.03
C ALA A 154 -7.18 -8.97 11.65
N ILE A 155 -7.35 -7.83 11.00
CA ILE A 155 -6.71 -6.58 11.42
C ILE A 155 -7.53 -5.96 12.54
N THR A 156 -6.89 -5.76 13.69
CA THR A 156 -7.47 -5.09 14.85
C THR A 156 -6.52 -3.98 15.29
N ALA A 157 -6.92 -3.24 16.32
CA ALA A 157 -6.03 -2.27 16.93
C ALA A 157 -4.74 -2.90 17.49
N THR A 158 -4.71 -4.20 17.77
CA THR A 158 -3.59 -4.87 18.47
C THR A 158 -2.40 -5.13 17.52
N PRO A 159 -1.19 -4.64 17.85
CA PRO A 159 0.01 -4.97 17.10
C PRO A 159 0.28 -6.47 17.03
N PHE A 160 0.82 -6.93 15.91
CA PHE A 160 1.19 -8.31 15.70
C PHE A 160 2.45 -8.43 14.85
N ALA A 161 3.08 -9.60 14.95
CA ALA A 161 4.17 -10.02 14.09
C ALA A 161 3.98 -11.50 13.75
N PHE A 162 4.40 -11.90 12.56
CA PHE A 162 4.54 -13.33 12.26
C PHE A 162 5.78 -13.88 12.96
N ARG A 163 5.72 -15.15 13.36
CA ARG A 163 6.85 -15.86 13.96
C ARG A 163 7.26 -17.00 13.05
N GLN A 164 8.56 -17.23 12.97
CA GLN A 164 9.12 -18.44 12.37
C GLN A 164 8.80 -19.63 13.29
N PRO A 165 8.57 -20.82 12.71
CA PRO A 165 8.34 -22.03 13.48
C PRO A 165 9.58 -22.49 14.25
#